data_AF-R1D944-F1
#
_entry.id   AF-R1D944-F1
#
_cell.length_a   1.000
_cell.length_b   1.000
_cell.length_c   1.000
_cell.angle_alpha   90.00
_cell.angle_beta   90.00
_cell.angle_gamma   90.00
#
_symmetry.space_group_name_H-M   'P 1'
#
loop_
_entity.id
_entity.type
_entity.pdbx_description
1 polymer ?
#
loop_
_entity_poly.entity_id
_entity_poly.type
_entity_poly.pdbx_seq_one_letter_code
_entity_poly.pdbx_strand_id
1 'polypeptide(L)'
;MGMTSSVMVSLAPQNPSSGLPVAILWSTIACFLFGVQNYAIAYTNSLPGDDFCRTVGLLWFFTGVCGLGALARHPLHRIFFSEAEAKPGLAESLIAPEAGTVTLLSKTATLGGGLAIGMAQLFMKLSFGADPDAEGPLASVICADVILVSVLCHFVYHEYLNAAQWGSVALVFAGLITMAGVFDGGGGTSVSPVAFSLAFAAMISFGASIFSVRVAAVGGIAASSGFIARTLILGAFSVPLLIAARWDSSSVLGILIPSSCGFMQALLTPMQLAFR
;
A
#
# COMPACT_ATOMS: atom_id res chain seq x y z
N MET A 1 -16.29 21.77 -43.73
CA MET A 1 -15.02 22.46 -44.05
C MET A 1 -14.91 23.64 -43.11
N GLY A 2 -14.01 23.80 -42.16
CA GLY A 2 -12.77 23.12 -41.77
C GLY A 2 -11.97 24.14 -40.93
N MET A 3 -11.06 23.64 -40.08
CA MET A 3 -10.08 24.36 -39.22
C MET A 3 -10.58 24.72 -37.81
N THR A 4 -10.45 23.89 -36.78
CA THR A 4 -9.23 23.49 -36.03
C THR A 4 -8.27 24.65 -35.73
N SER A 5 -8.36 25.22 -34.53
CA SER A 5 -7.23 25.89 -33.88
C SER A 5 -6.82 25.07 -32.67
N SER A 6 -5.83 24.21 -32.91
CA SER A 6 -5.09 23.45 -31.91
C SER A 6 -4.21 24.44 -31.14
N VAL A 7 -4.55 24.73 -29.89
CA VAL A 7 -3.62 25.41 -28.98
C VAL A 7 -2.64 24.34 -28.51
N MET A 8 -1.50 24.24 -29.20
CA MET A 8 -0.31 23.57 -28.71
C MET A 8 0.11 24.25 -27.40
N VAL A 9 -0.23 23.65 -26.27
CA VAL A 9 0.41 23.93 -24.99
C VAL A 9 1.87 23.47 -25.13
N SER A 10 2.76 24.44 -25.32
CA SER A 10 4.19 24.23 -25.19
C SER A 10 4.47 23.87 -23.73
N LEU A 11 4.48 22.57 -23.44
CA LEU A 11 5.04 22.00 -22.23
C LEU A 11 6.54 22.29 -22.26
N ALA A 12 6.96 23.39 -21.62
CA ALA A 12 8.36 23.55 -21.27
C ALA A 12 8.80 22.29 -20.51
N PRO A 13 9.88 21.61 -20.94
CA PRO A 13 10.30 20.37 -20.32
C PRO A 13 10.80 20.67 -18.91
N GLN A 14 9.97 20.44 -17.90
CA GLN A 14 10.51 20.21 -16.56
C GLN A 14 11.39 18.98 -16.65
N ASN A 15 12.69 19.18 -16.43
CA ASN A 15 13.73 18.17 -16.60
C ASN A 15 13.33 16.88 -15.84
N PRO A 16 12.89 15.81 -16.52
CA PRO A 16 12.24 14.67 -15.89
C PRO A 16 13.21 13.76 -15.11
N SER A 17 14.52 14.05 -15.19
CA SER A 17 15.62 13.22 -14.68
C SER A 17 15.93 13.43 -13.19
N SER A 18 15.49 14.51 -12.55
CA SER A 18 15.80 14.78 -11.14
C SER A 18 14.86 14.08 -10.15
N GLY A 19 13.60 13.81 -10.54
CA GLY A 19 12.60 13.18 -9.67
C GLY A 19 12.59 11.65 -9.73
N LEU A 20 13.05 11.05 -10.83
CA LEU A 20 13.02 9.60 -11.03
C LEU A 20 13.93 8.83 -10.06
N PRO A 21 15.20 9.23 -9.84
CA PRO A 21 16.09 8.52 -8.90
C PRO A 21 15.56 8.55 -7.46
N VAL A 22 14.96 9.68 -7.08
CA VAL A 22 14.36 9.89 -5.76
C VAL A 22 13.12 9.00 -5.59
N ALA A 23 12.24 8.93 -6.59
CA ALA A 23 11.07 8.06 -6.57
C ALA A 23 11.45 6.57 -6.49
N ILE A 24 12.50 6.14 -7.22
CA ILE A 24 13.03 4.78 -7.15
C ILE A 24 13.58 4.49 -5.75
N LEU A 25 14.43 5.38 -5.21
CA LEU A 25 15.00 5.22 -3.87
C LEU A 25 13.91 5.06 -2.80
N TRP A 26 12.89 5.93 -2.83
CA TRP A 26 11.78 5.85 -1.88
C TRP A 26 10.95 4.59 -2.05
N SER A 27 10.72 4.15 -3.28
CA SER A 27 10.03 2.88 -3.56
C SER A 27 10.84 1.69 -3.02
N THR A 28 12.17 1.70 -3.17
CA THR A 28 13.06 0.67 -2.61
C THR A 28 13.00 0.63 -1.09
N ILE A 29 13.09 1.79 -0.43
CA ILE A 29 12.95 1.88 1.03
C ILE A 29 11.57 1.38 1.46
N ALA A 30 10.52 1.73 0.71
CA ALA A 30 9.17 1.29 1.02
C ALA A 30 9.01 -0.22 0.90
N CYS A 31 9.54 -0.83 -0.15
CA CYS A 31 9.56 -2.28 -0.32
C CYS A 31 10.32 -2.99 0.81
N PHE A 32 11.47 -2.45 1.21
CA PHE A 32 12.26 -3.04 2.30
C PHE A 32 11.50 -3.01 3.64
N LEU A 33 10.97 -1.83 4.01
CA LEU A 33 10.20 -1.69 5.26
C LEU A 33 8.90 -2.50 5.24
N PHE A 34 8.25 -2.62 4.08
CA PHE A 34 7.09 -3.50 3.91
C PHE A 34 7.45 -4.97 4.14
N GLY A 35 8.59 -5.43 3.61
CA GLY A 35 9.12 -6.77 3.89
C GLY A 35 9.41 -7.01 5.37
N VAL A 36 10.09 -6.07 6.03
CA VAL A 36 10.37 -6.12 7.48
C VAL A 36 9.07 -6.14 8.30
N GLN A 37 8.09 -5.32 7.92
CA GLN A 37 6.78 -5.29 8.57
C GLN A 37 6.06 -6.64 8.44
N ASN A 38 6.01 -7.20 7.24
CA ASN A 38 5.34 -8.48 6.99
C ASN A 38 6.01 -9.62 7.76
N TYR A 39 7.34 -9.64 7.79
CA TYR A 39 8.09 -10.61 8.61
C TYR A 39 7.81 -10.45 10.11
N ALA A 40 7.80 -9.22 10.62
CA ALA A 40 7.50 -8.95 12.02
C ALA A 40 6.07 -9.37 12.40
N ILE A 41 5.09 -9.14 11.50
CA ILE A 41 3.71 -9.60 11.67
C ILE A 41 3.64 -11.13 11.61
N ALA A 42 4.35 -11.78 10.69
CA ALA A 42 4.42 -13.24 10.62
C ALA A 42 4.97 -13.83 11.93
N TYR A 43 6.09 -13.30 12.42
CA TYR A 43 6.72 -13.72 13.67
C TYR A 43 5.78 -13.66 14.88
N THR A 44 4.80 -12.75 14.90
CA THR A 44 3.81 -12.73 15.99
C THR A 44 2.93 -13.97 16.03
N ASN A 45 2.74 -14.72 14.93
CA ASN A 45 2.04 -16.01 14.93
C ASN A 45 2.77 -17.06 15.79
N SER A 46 4.09 -16.97 15.90
CA SER A 46 4.90 -17.89 16.69
C SER A 46 4.93 -17.55 18.19
N LEU A 47 4.35 -16.42 18.60
CA LEU A 47 4.35 -16.00 20.00
C LEU A 47 3.26 -16.74 20.80
N PRO A 48 3.55 -17.10 22.07
CA PRO A 48 2.56 -17.73 22.92
C PRO A 48 1.39 -16.77 23.19
N GLY A 49 0.17 -17.28 23.06
CA GLY A 49 -1.05 -16.52 23.27
C GLY A 49 -1.31 -15.45 22.20
N ASP A 50 -0.80 -15.66 20.98
CA ASP A 50 -1.14 -14.82 19.82
C ASP A 50 -2.65 -14.79 19.58
N ASP A 51 -3.11 -13.61 19.20
CA ASP A 51 -4.48 -13.36 18.80
C ASP A 51 -4.44 -12.38 17.64
N PHE A 52 -4.93 -12.80 16.48
CA PHE A 52 -4.92 -11.97 15.28
C PHE A 52 -5.70 -10.67 15.48
N CYS A 53 -6.79 -10.68 16.28
CA CYS A 53 -7.57 -9.48 16.59
C CYS A 53 -6.72 -8.45 17.32
N ARG A 54 -5.92 -8.90 18.29
CA ARG A 54 -4.99 -8.04 19.03
C ARG A 54 -3.88 -7.52 18.13
N THR A 55 -3.23 -8.41 17.38
CA THR A 55 -2.09 -8.09 16.52
C THR A 55 -2.49 -7.10 15.42
N VAL A 56 -3.52 -7.41 14.65
CA VAL A 56 -3.99 -6.55 13.54
C VAL A 56 -4.66 -5.29 14.09
N GLY A 57 -5.41 -5.40 15.19
CA GLY A 57 -6.03 -4.26 15.86
C GLY A 57 -5.01 -3.23 16.33
N LEU A 58 -3.94 -3.66 17.02
CA LEU A 58 -2.88 -2.75 17.49
C LEU A 58 -2.14 -2.10 16.32
N LEU A 59 -1.81 -2.88 15.29
CA LEU A 59 -1.18 -2.39 14.06
C LEU A 59 -1.98 -1.24 13.44
N TRP A 60 -3.28 -1.47 13.23
CA TRP A 60 -4.17 -0.49 12.62
C TRP A 60 -4.43 0.72 13.52
N PHE A 61 -4.53 0.49 14.83
CA PHE A 61 -4.74 1.55 15.80
C PHE A 61 -3.58 2.55 15.78
N PHE A 62 -2.34 2.08 15.89
CA PHE A 62 -1.17 2.97 15.86
C PHE A 62 -0.98 3.62 14.49
N THR A 63 -1.32 2.93 13.40
CA THR A 63 -1.38 3.53 12.07
C THR A 63 -2.39 4.69 12.03
N GLY A 64 -3.57 4.51 12.62
CA GLY A 64 -4.62 5.53 12.74
C GLY A 64 -4.24 6.71 13.63
N VAL A 65 -3.54 6.47 14.74
CA VAL A 65 -3.00 7.53 15.61
C VAL A 65 -2.04 8.43 14.83
N CYS A 66 -1.18 7.85 14.00
CA CYS A 66 -0.31 8.64 13.12
C CYS A 66 -1.10 9.45 12.08
N GLY A 67 -2.18 8.89 11.52
CA GLY A 67 -3.11 9.59 10.63
C GLY A 67 -3.79 10.79 11.31
N LEU A 68 -4.24 10.62 12.56
CA LEU A 68 -4.77 11.72 13.38
C LEU A 68 -3.71 12.78 13.66
N GLY A 69 -2.48 12.37 13.98
CA GLY A 69 -1.35 13.28 14.17
C GLY A 69 -1.01 14.08 12.90
N ALA A 70 -1.11 13.45 11.72
CA ALA A 70 -0.93 14.13 10.45
C ALA A 70 -2.07 15.13 10.16
N LEU A 71 -3.32 14.75 10.43
CA LEU A 71 -4.49 15.62 10.28
C LEU A 71 -4.43 16.83 11.23
N ALA A 72 -4.02 16.62 12.49
CA ALA A 72 -3.91 17.68 13.48
C ALA A 72 -2.79 18.69 13.18
N ARG A 73 -1.71 18.25 12.52
CA ARG A 73 -0.62 19.14 12.10
C ARG A 73 -0.89 19.87 10.79
N HIS A 74 -1.85 19.40 9.98
CA HIS A 74 -2.12 20.00 8.69
C HIS A 74 -3.02 21.24 8.84
N PRO A 75 -2.64 22.41 8.28
CA PRO A 75 -3.33 23.68 8.51
C PRO A 75 -4.78 23.70 8.01
N LEU A 76 -5.12 22.84 7.03
CA LEU A 76 -6.47 22.76 6.48
C LEU A 76 -7.45 22.00 7.39
N HIS A 77 -6.97 21.18 8.34
CA HIS A 77 -7.79 20.30 9.20
C HIS A 77 -8.88 19.50 8.44
N ARG A 78 -8.65 19.21 7.15
CA ARG A 78 -9.55 18.48 6.25
C ARG A 78 -8.90 17.19 5.81
N ILE A 79 -9.70 16.14 5.63
CA ILE A 79 -9.22 14.82 5.20
C ILE A 79 -8.93 14.83 3.69
N PHE A 80 -9.81 15.41 2.89
CA PHE A 80 -9.71 15.45 1.43
C PHE A 80 -9.33 16.84 0.94
N PHE A 81 -8.19 16.96 0.29
CA PHE A 81 -7.69 18.20 -0.33
C PHE A 81 -6.79 17.90 -1.53
N SER A 82 -6.69 18.85 -2.47
CA SER A 82 -5.84 18.73 -3.65
C SER A 82 -4.42 19.23 -3.40
N GLU A 83 -3.50 18.92 -4.31
CA GLU A 83 -2.08 19.34 -4.18
C GLU A 83 -1.91 20.86 -4.32
N ALA A 84 -2.80 21.51 -5.09
CA ALA A 84 -2.86 22.97 -5.20
C ALA A 84 -3.31 23.64 -3.88
N GLU A 85 -4.21 23.01 -3.13
CA GLU A 85 -4.65 23.49 -1.81
C GLU A 85 -3.58 23.25 -0.73
N ALA A 86 -2.77 22.21 -0.87
CA ALA A 86 -1.69 21.88 0.07
C ALA A 86 -0.47 22.82 -0.05
N LYS A 87 -0.24 23.41 -1.22
CA LYS A 87 0.90 24.32 -1.51
C LYS A 87 0.40 25.60 -2.17
N PRO A 88 0.03 26.63 -1.40
CA PRO A 88 -0.53 27.87 -1.94
C PRO A 88 0.40 28.59 -2.94
N GLY A 89 1.73 28.45 -2.81
CA GLY A 89 2.69 29.02 -3.77
C GLY A 89 2.73 28.34 -5.14
N LEU A 90 2.18 27.14 -5.29
CA LEU A 90 2.10 26.42 -6.58
C LEU A 90 0.83 26.82 -7.36
N ALA A 91 -0.25 27.13 -6.65
CA ALA A 91 -1.53 27.57 -7.22
C ALA A 91 -1.42 28.89 -8.01
N GLU A 92 -0.49 29.77 -7.63
CA GLU A 92 -0.24 31.04 -8.32
C GLU A 92 0.49 30.85 -9.66
N SER A 93 1.15 29.70 -9.88
CA SER A 93 1.85 29.35 -11.12
C SER A 93 1.00 28.59 -12.14
N LEU A 94 -0.11 28.00 -11.71
CA LEU A 94 -1.00 27.19 -12.54
C LEU A 94 -2.23 28.02 -12.94
N ILE A 95 -2.24 28.54 -14.17
CA ILE A 95 -3.40 29.18 -14.82
C ILE A 95 -4.47 28.11 -15.20
N ALA A 96 -4.80 27.21 -14.27
CA ALA A 96 -5.73 26.10 -14.50
C ALA A 96 -6.89 26.17 -13.50
N PRO A 97 -8.09 26.64 -13.93
CA PRO A 97 -9.28 26.76 -13.09
C PRO A 97 -9.85 25.43 -12.58
N GLU A 98 -9.26 24.28 -12.97
CA GLU A 98 -9.79 22.94 -12.68
C GLU A 98 -8.97 22.15 -11.64
N ALA A 99 -7.87 22.70 -11.11
CA ALA A 99 -6.98 22.00 -10.17
C ALA A 99 -7.53 21.83 -8.73
N GLY A 100 -8.78 22.26 -8.47
CA GLY A 100 -9.35 22.34 -7.12
C GLY A 100 -10.39 21.26 -6.77
N THR A 101 -10.98 20.56 -7.75
CA THR A 101 -12.15 19.71 -7.47
C THR A 101 -11.80 18.23 -7.38
N VAL A 102 -11.54 17.77 -6.15
CA VAL A 102 -11.43 16.35 -5.82
C VAL A 102 -12.73 15.62 -6.13
N THR A 103 -12.69 14.71 -7.11
CA THR A 103 -13.88 13.97 -7.58
C THR A 103 -14.40 12.98 -6.53
N LEU A 104 -15.70 12.68 -6.52
CA LEU A 104 -16.28 11.69 -5.60
C LEU A 104 -15.63 10.30 -5.78
N LEU A 105 -15.36 9.91 -7.03
CA LEU A 105 -14.69 8.66 -7.38
C LEU A 105 -13.31 8.55 -6.73
N SER A 106 -12.52 9.63 -6.72
CA SER A 106 -11.19 9.62 -6.09
C SER A 106 -11.27 9.45 -4.58
N LYS A 107 -12.28 10.06 -3.92
CA LYS A 107 -12.51 9.92 -2.48
C LYS A 107 -12.91 8.49 -2.13
N THR A 108 -13.89 7.93 -2.84
CA THR A 108 -14.35 6.55 -2.59
C THR A 108 -13.25 5.54 -2.92
N ALA A 109 -12.49 5.73 -4.00
CA ALA A 109 -11.33 4.89 -4.32
C ALA A 109 -10.27 4.97 -3.22
N THR A 110 -9.97 6.16 -2.68
CA THR A 110 -9.01 6.32 -1.58
C THR A 110 -9.46 5.58 -0.33
N LEU A 111 -10.74 5.70 0.04
CA LEU A 111 -11.29 5.01 1.20
C LEU A 111 -11.31 3.49 1.01
N GLY A 112 -11.75 3.03 -0.17
CA GLY A 112 -11.74 1.62 -0.56
C GLY A 112 -10.32 1.04 -0.59
N GLY A 113 -9.33 1.84 -0.99
CA GLY A 113 -7.93 1.49 -0.93
C GLY A 113 -7.43 1.24 0.50
N GLY A 114 -7.80 2.12 1.44
CA GLY A 114 -7.49 1.95 2.86
C GLY A 114 -8.10 0.67 3.43
N LEU A 115 -9.36 0.38 3.09
CA LEU A 115 -10.02 -0.87 3.46
C LEU A 115 -9.31 -2.09 2.85
N ALA A 116 -8.92 -2.01 1.58
CA ALA A 116 -8.22 -3.07 0.88
C ALA A 116 -6.85 -3.37 1.53
N ILE A 117 -6.10 -2.36 1.99
CA ILE A 117 -4.86 -2.56 2.78
C ILE A 117 -5.17 -3.35 4.04
N GLY A 118 -6.21 -2.97 4.78
CA GLY A 118 -6.62 -3.66 6.00
C GLY A 118 -6.94 -5.12 5.71
N MET A 119 -7.82 -5.38 4.75
CA MET A 119 -8.16 -6.74 4.34
C MET A 119 -6.93 -7.56 3.92
N ALA A 120 -5.99 -6.93 3.19
CA ALA A 120 -4.76 -7.58 2.77
C ALA A 120 -3.88 -8.00 3.96
N GLN A 121 -3.70 -7.12 4.96
CA GLN A 121 -2.95 -7.41 6.17
C GLN A 121 -3.61 -8.49 7.03
N LEU A 122 -4.95 -8.48 7.11
CA LEU A 122 -5.71 -9.51 7.82
C LEU A 122 -5.53 -10.87 7.14
N PHE A 123 -5.74 -10.96 5.83
CA PHE A 123 -5.58 -12.21 5.09
C PHE A 123 -4.14 -12.72 5.11
N MET A 124 -3.14 -11.84 5.03
CA MET A 124 -1.74 -12.19 5.21
C MET A 124 -1.49 -12.83 6.58
N LYS A 125 -1.92 -12.17 7.67
CA LYS A 125 -1.74 -12.68 9.04
C LYS A 125 -2.40 -14.05 9.21
N LEU A 126 -3.62 -14.22 8.69
CA LEU A 126 -4.34 -15.50 8.74
C LEU A 126 -3.68 -16.57 7.86
N SER A 127 -3.10 -16.19 6.72
CA SER A 127 -2.39 -17.10 5.83
C SER A 127 -1.15 -17.69 6.52
N PHE A 128 -0.31 -16.83 7.09
CA PHE A 128 0.88 -17.27 7.84
C PHE A 128 0.52 -18.07 9.10
N GLY A 129 -0.58 -17.73 9.77
CA GLY A 129 -1.07 -18.52 10.91
C GLY A 129 -1.63 -19.89 10.52
N ALA A 130 -2.13 -20.05 9.28
CA ALA A 130 -2.69 -21.29 8.80
C ALA A 130 -1.63 -22.30 8.34
N ASP A 131 -0.44 -21.83 7.93
CA ASP A 131 0.68 -22.69 7.54
C ASP A 131 2.03 -21.99 7.85
N PRO A 132 2.50 -22.07 9.11
CA PRO A 132 3.73 -21.41 9.55
C PRO A 132 5.00 -21.95 8.88
N ASP A 133 4.99 -23.21 8.46
CA ASP A 133 6.15 -23.83 7.80
C ASP A 133 6.34 -23.31 6.36
N ALA A 134 5.27 -22.78 5.76
CA ALA A 134 5.25 -22.25 4.40
C ALA A 134 5.21 -20.71 4.32
N GLU A 135 5.59 -19.98 5.39
CA GLU A 135 5.56 -18.51 5.40
C GLU A 135 6.32 -17.87 4.23
N GLY A 136 7.49 -18.42 3.86
CA GLY A 136 8.29 -17.95 2.73
C GLY A 136 7.55 -18.04 1.39
N PRO A 137 7.10 -19.24 0.99
CA PRO A 137 6.22 -19.44 -0.17
C PRO A 137 4.96 -18.60 -0.17
N LEU A 138 4.27 -18.46 0.97
CA LEU A 138 3.06 -17.65 1.07
C LEU A 138 3.37 -16.16 0.89
N ALA A 139 4.48 -15.67 1.46
CA ALA A 139 4.91 -14.29 1.27
C ALA A 139 5.26 -13.99 -0.19
N SER A 140 5.84 -14.94 -0.92
CA SER A 140 6.13 -14.77 -2.35
C SER A 140 4.84 -14.64 -3.17
N VAL A 141 3.81 -15.43 -2.88
CA VAL A 141 2.48 -15.31 -3.51
C VAL A 141 1.87 -13.94 -3.25
N ILE A 142 1.95 -13.44 -2.02
CA ILE A 142 1.41 -12.12 -1.66
C ILE A 142 2.13 -11.00 -2.42
N CYS A 143 3.46 -11.09 -2.55
CA CYS A 143 4.30 -10.14 -3.29
C CYS A 143 4.15 -10.19 -4.81
N ALA A 144 3.36 -11.12 -5.36
CA ALA A 144 3.02 -11.15 -6.79
C ALA A 144 2.03 -10.04 -7.19
N ASP A 145 1.53 -9.25 -6.23
CA ASP A 145 0.70 -8.07 -6.44
C ASP A 145 1.38 -7.03 -7.37
N VAL A 146 2.71 -6.91 -7.34
CA VAL A 146 3.48 -6.05 -8.25
C VAL A 146 3.26 -6.42 -9.72
N ILE A 147 3.16 -7.72 -10.03
CA ILE A 147 2.87 -8.21 -11.38
C ILE A 147 1.43 -7.87 -11.75
N LEU A 148 0.48 -8.12 -10.85
CA LEU A 148 -0.93 -7.77 -11.04
C LEU A 148 -1.10 -6.28 -11.37
N VAL A 149 -0.47 -5.40 -10.59
CA VAL A 149 -0.52 -3.94 -10.81
C VAL A 149 0.13 -3.56 -12.14
N SER A 150 1.29 -4.14 -12.46
CA SER A 150 1.99 -3.86 -13.73
C SER A 150 1.16 -4.22 -14.95
N VAL A 151 0.48 -5.38 -14.92
CA VAL A 151 -0.41 -5.83 -15.99
C VAL A 151 -1.68 -4.96 -16.06
N LEU A 152 -2.27 -4.59 -14.92
CA LEU A 152 -3.42 -3.69 -14.88
C LEU A 152 -3.06 -2.31 -15.47
N CYS A 153 -1.88 -1.76 -15.15
CA CYS A 153 -1.44 -0.49 -15.71
C CYS A 153 -1.24 -0.57 -17.23
N HIS A 154 -0.72 -1.69 -17.72
CA HIS A 154 -0.57 -1.94 -19.15
C HIS A 154 -1.90 -1.88 -19.90
N PHE A 155 -2.93 -2.56 -19.39
CA PHE A 155 -4.23 -2.64 -20.06
C PHE A 155 -5.13 -1.43 -19.80
N VAL A 156 -5.16 -0.89 -18.58
CA VAL A 156 -6.10 0.17 -18.19
C VAL A 156 -5.60 1.56 -18.56
N TYR A 157 -4.28 1.81 -18.41
CA TYR A 157 -3.68 3.13 -18.65
C TYR A 157 -2.92 3.22 -19.98
N HIS A 158 -2.92 2.16 -20.79
CA HIS A 158 -2.16 2.07 -22.04
C HIS A 158 -0.67 2.40 -21.87
N GLU A 159 -0.12 2.09 -20.69
CA GLU A 159 1.32 2.19 -20.43
C GLU A 159 2.01 0.95 -21.02
N TYR A 160 2.40 1.04 -22.29
CA TYR A 160 3.02 -0.07 -22.99
C TYR A 160 4.41 -0.37 -22.42
N LEU A 161 4.57 -1.58 -21.87
CA LEU A 161 5.83 -2.05 -21.31
C LEU A 161 6.79 -2.42 -22.45
N ASN A 162 8.01 -1.88 -22.39
CA ASN A 162 9.09 -2.24 -23.31
C ASN A 162 9.56 -3.69 -23.06
N ALA A 163 10.20 -4.32 -24.04
CA ALA A 163 10.70 -5.70 -23.94
C ALA A 163 11.62 -5.93 -22.73
N ALA A 164 12.44 -4.93 -22.36
CA ALA A 164 13.28 -4.99 -21.17
C ALA A 164 12.46 -5.02 -19.86
N GLN A 165 11.33 -4.31 -19.80
CA GLN A 165 10.43 -4.29 -18.65
C GLN A 165 9.65 -5.60 -18.53
N TRP A 166 9.21 -6.16 -19.66
CA TRP A 166 8.66 -7.52 -19.71
C TRP A 166 9.68 -8.57 -19.23
N GLY A 167 10.94 -8.43 -19.62
CA GLY A 167 12.03 -9.26 -19.10
C GLY A 167 12.19 -9.15 -17.58
N SER A 168 12.01 -7.96 -17.01
CA SER A 168 12.05 -7.77 -15.55
C SER A 168 10.85 -8.41 -14.85
N VAL A 169 9.65 -8.28 -15.41
CA VAL A 169 8.43 -8.94 -14.89
C VAL A 169 8.60 -10.46 -14.91
N ALA A 170 9.12 -11.02 -16.00
CA ALA A 170 9.40 -12.46 -16.10
C ALA A 170 10.45 -12.92 -15.09
N LEU A 171 11.50 -12.12 -14.86
CA LEU A 171 12.52 -12.41 -13.85
C LEU A 171 11.95 -12.41 -12.42
N VAL A 172 11.11 -11.43 -12.09
CA VAL A 172 10.41 -11.37 -10.80
C VAL A 172 9.53 -12.60 -10.64
N PHE A 173 8.73 -12.94 -11.65
CA PHE A 173 7.87 -14.13 -11.62
C PHE A 173 8.67 -15.43 -11.41
N ALA A 174 9.81 -15.59 -12.09
CA ALA A 174 10.70 -16.73 -11.89
C ALA A 174 11.26 -16.79 -10.45
N GLY A 175 11.65 -15.65 -9.87
CA GLY A 175 12.08 -15.56 -8.48
C GLY A 175 10.98 -15.96 -7.49
N LEU A 176 9.74 -15.53 -7.75
CA LEU A 176 8.58 -15.88 -6.91
C LEU A 176 8.26 -17.39 -6.98
N ILE A 177 8.31 -18.00 -8.17
CA ILE A 177 8.13 -19.47 -8.34
C ILE A 177 9.22 -20.24 -7.60
N THR A 178 10.47 -19.77 -7.69
CA THR A 178 11.61 -20.39 -7.01
C THR A 178 11.43 -20.35 -5.49
N MET A 179 11.04 -19.19 -4.94
CA MET A 179 10.74 -19.01 -3.51
C MET A 179 9.49 -19.78 -3.06
N ALA A 180 8.53 -20.02 -3.95
CA ALA A 180 7.36 -20.84 -3.68
C ALA A 180 7.67 -22.35 -3.58
N GLY A 181 8.93 -22.76 -3.80
CA GLY A 181 9.36 -24.15 -3.61
C GLY A 181 8.86 -25.12 -4.68
N VAL A 182 8.40 -24.63 -5.83
CA VAL A 182 7.83 -25.46 -6.91
C VAL A 182 8.85 -26.46 -7.49
N PHE A 183 10.15 -26.17 -7.33
CA PHE A 183 11.25 -27.02 -7.81
C PHE A 183 11.92 -27.88 -6.73
N ASP A 184 11.35 -27.94 -5.52
CA ASP A 184 11.91 -28.76 -4.45
C ASP A 184 11.65 -30.25 -4.74
N GLY A 185 12.65 -30.90 -5.34
CA GLY A 185 12.59 -32.24 -5.93
C GLY A 185 12.49 -33.40 -4.94
N GLY A 186 11.95 -33.20 -3.74
CA GLY A 186 11.83 -34.27 -2.75
C GLY A 186 10.86 -33.94 -1.62
N GLY A 187 9.66 -34.54 -1.66
CA GLY A 187 8.79 -34.70 -0.49
C GLY A 187 8.20 -33.42 0.14
N GLY A 188 8.14 -32.31 -0.60
CA GLY A 188 7.74 -31.00 -0.10
C GLY A 188 6.36 -30.99 0.56
N THR A 189 6.33 -30.51 1.80
CA THR A 189 5.12 -30.11 2.54
C THR A 189 4.19 -29.31 1.64
N SER A 190 3.06 -29.91 1.28
CA SER A 190 2.04 -29.24 0.47
C SER A 190 1.53 -28.01 1.23
N VAL A 191 1.73 -26.81 0.66
CA VAL A 191 1.15 -25.57 1.20
C VAL A 191 -0.35 -25.78 1.44
N SER A 192 -0.81 -25.48 2.64
CA SER A 192 -2.22 -25.59 3.01
C SER A 192 -3.09 -24.84 1.99
N PRO A 193 -4.10 -25.49 1.36
CA PRO A 193 -4.98 -24.83 0.40
C PRO A 193 -5.68 -23.60 0.98
N VAL A 194 -5.97 -23.63 2.28
CA VAL A 194 -6.56 -22.51 3.02
C VAL A 194 -5.55 -21.35 3.11
N ALA A 195 -4.31 -21.63 3.53
CA ALA A 195 -3.26 -20.63 3.62
C ALA A 195 -2.98 -19.99 2.26
N PHE A 196 -2.93 -20.80 1.19
CA PHE A 196 -2.76 -20.32 -0.18
C PHE A 196 -3.92 -19.43 -0.64
N SER A 197 -5.18 -19.82 -0.37
CA SER A 197 -6.34 -19.00 -0.73
C SER A 197 -6.35 -17.64 -0.03
N LEU A 198 -5.93 -17.60 1.24
CA LEU A 198 -5.77 -16.37 2.02
C LEU A 198 -4.62 -15.51 1.48
N ALA A 199 -3.48 -16.11 1.13
CA ALA A 199 -2.37 -15.39 0.49
C ALA A 199 -2.78 -14.77 -0.86
N PHE A 200 -3.54 -15.52 -1.67
CA PHE A 200 -4.06 -15.02 -2.94
C PHE A 200 -5.06 -13.87 -2.75
N ALA A 201 -5.95 -13.99 -1.77
CA ALA A 201 -6.86 -12.90 -1.40
C ALA A 201 -6.11 -11.65 -0.89
N ALA A 202 -5.02 -11.83 -0.14
CA ALA A 202 -4.14 -10.76 0.28
C ALA A 202 -3.45 -10.08 -0.92
N MET A 203 -2.91 -10.85 -1.86
CA MET A 203 -2.30 -10.36 -3.11
C MET A 203 -3.26 -9.45 -3.90
N ILE A 204 -4.49 -9.90 -4.13
CA ILE A 204 -5.51 -9.11 -4.83
C ILE A 204 -5.83 -7.82 -4.06
N SER A 205 -5.94 -7.92 -2.74
CA SER A 205 -6.28 -6.77 -1.88
C SER A 205 -5.15 -5.73 -1.84
N PHE A 206 -3.89 -6.13 -1.78
CA PHE A 206 -2.74 -5.22 -1.94
C PHE A 206 -2.73 -4.57 -3.32
N GLY A 207 -2.95 -5.35 -4.39
CA GLY A 207 -3.03 -4.81 -5.74
C GLY A 207 -4.17 -3.80 -5.92
N ALA A 208 -5.35 -4.08 -5.38
CA ALA A 208 -6.49 -3.16 -5.40
C ALA A 208 -6.20 -1.87 -4.62
N SER A 209 -5.50 -1.96 -3.49
CA SER A 209 -5.01 -0.80 -2.75
C SER A 209 -4.05 0.04 -3.59
N ILE A 210 -3.02 -0.56 -4.20
CA ILE A 210 -2.03 0.16 -5.01
C ILE A 210 -2.72 0.83 -6.21
N PHE A 211 -3.63 0.12 -6.87
CA PHE A 211 -4.42 0.67 -7.97
C PHE A 211 -5.27 1.87 -7.53
N SER A 212 -5.87 1.81 -6.33
CA SER A 212 -6.64 2.93 -5.77
C SER A 212 -5.80 4.20 -5.58
N VAL A 213 -4.50 4.06 -5.29
CA VAL A 213 -3.57 5.21 -5.17
C VAL A 213 -3.44 5.92 -6.50
N ARG A 214 -3.35 5.16 -7.60
CA ARG A 214 -3.31 5.73 -8.95
C ARG A 214 -4.60 6.45 -9.30
N VAL A 215 -5.75 5.85 -9.03
CA VAL A 215 -7.07 6.48 -9.25
C VAL A 215 -7.22 7.77 -8.43
N ALA A 216 -6.76 7.76 -7.17
CA ALA A 216 -6.78 8.93 -6.30
C ALA A 216 -5.88 10.06 -6.82
N ALA A 217 -4.66 9.72 -7.27
CA ALA A 217 -3.70 10.68 -7.80
C ALA A 217 -4.19 11.33 -9.11
N VAL A 218 -4.73 10.53 -10.05
CA VAL A 218 -5.34 11.05 -11.29
C VAL A 218 -6.56 11.92 -10.97
N GLY A 219 -7.31 11.59 -9.92
CA GLY A 219 -8.44 12.38 -9.43
C GLY A 219 -8.09 13.63 -8.63
N GLY A 220 -6.80 13.99 -8.53
CA GLY A 220 -6.33 15.23 -7.92
C GLY A 220 -6.22 15.21 -6.40
N ILE A 221 -6.25 14.04 -5.75
CA ILE A 221 -6.03 13.93 -4.29
C ILE A 221 -4.54 14.11 -3.99
N ALA A 222 -4.21 15.05 -3.09
CA ALA A 222 -2.86 15.21 -2.59
C ALA A 222 -2.36 13.92 -1.91
N ALA A 223 -1.09 13.56 -2.07
CA ALA A 223 -0.52 12.37 -1.44
C ALA A 223 -0.72 12.33 0.08
N SER A 224 -0.59 13.47 0.77
CA SER A 224 -0.84 13.62 2.21
C SER A 224 -2.31 13.41 2.58
N SER A 225 -3.23 13.94 1.78
CA SER A 225 -4.67 13.71 1.93
C SER A 225 -5.01 12.22 1.77
N GLY A 226 -4.46 11.58 0.74
CA GLY A 226 -4.63 10.15 0.49
C GLY A 226 -4.05 9.28 1.62
N PHE A 227 -2.94 9.69 2.24
CA PHE A 227 -2.38 9.04 3.42
C PHE A 227 -3.30 9.16 4.64
N ILE A 228 -3.73 10.38 4.97
CA ILE A 228 -4.61 10.66 6.11
C ILE A 228 -5.90 9.83 5.96
N ALA A 229 -6.55 9.87 4.81
CA ALA A 229 -7.79 9.14 4.59
C ALA A 229 -7.64 7.61 4.78
N ARG A 230 -6.57 7.01 4.23
CA ARG A 230 -6.32 5.56 4.32
C ARG A 230 -5.98 5.12 5.75
N THR A 231 -5.14 5.88 6.44
CA THR A 231 -4.73 5.56 7.82
C THR A 231 -5.85 5.77 8.83
N LEU A 232 -6.69 6.78 8.66
CA LEU A 232 -7.86 6.98 9.51
C LEU A 232 -8.89 5.86 9.35
N ILE A 233 -9.08 5.33 8.13
CA ILE A 233 -9.94 4.16 7.93
C ILE A 233 -9.40 2.94 8.67
N LEU A 234 -8.10 2.65 8.56
CA LEU A 234 -7.49 1.55 9.32
C LEU A 234 -7.69 1.76 10.82
N GLY A 235 -7.44 2.98 11.31
CA GLY A 235 -7.72 3.37 12.70
C GLY A 235 -9.16 3.12 13.12
N ALA A 236 -10.14 3.46 12.29
CA ALA A 236 -11.55 3.20 12.58
C ALA A 236 -11.87 1.70 12.65
N PHE A 237 -11.35 0.90 11.72
CA PHE A 237 -11.53 -0.55 11.72
C PHE A 237 -10.72 -1.29 12.80
N SER A 238 -9.74 -0.63 13.43
CA SER A 238 -9.00 -1.20 14.56
C SER A 238 -9.86 -1.37 15.81
N VAL A 239 -10.83 -0.48 16.03
CA VAL A 239 -11.67 -0.46 17.23
C VAL A 239 -12.43 -1.77 17.46
N PRO A 240 -13.21 -2.30 16.49
CA PRO A 240 -13.91 -3.57 16.70
C PRO A 240 -12.94 -4.75 16.92
N LEU A 241 -11.77 -4.75 16.28
CA LEU A 241 -10.77 -5.80 16.48
C LEU A 241 -10.17 -5.76 17.88
N LEU A 242 -9.85 -4.57 18.40
CA LEU A 242 -9.33 -4.40 19.76
C LEU A 242 -10.36 -4.73 20.84
N ILE A 243 -11.65 -4.48 20.57
CA ILE A 243 -12.76 -4.88 21.47
C ILE A 243 -12.90 -6.41 21.48
N ALA A 244 -12.76 -7.06 20.32
CA ALA A 244 -12.86 -8.52 20.20
C ALA A 244 -11.59 -9.27 20.65
N ALA A 245 -10.49 -8.54 20.92
CA ALA A 245 -9.20 -9.12 21.25
C ALA A 245 -9.16 -9.74 22.66
N ARG A 246 -8.44 -10.85 22.77
CA ARG A 246 -8.12 -11.52 24.04
C ARG A 246 -6.84 -10.93 24.63
N TRP A 247 -6.97 -10.42 25.86
CA TRP A 247 -5.88 -9.75 26.58
C TRP A 247 -5.23 -10.63 27.66
N ASP A 248 -5.92 -11.65 28.15
CA ASP A 248 -5.47 -12.50 29.27
C ASP A 248 -4.15 -13.25 29.00
N SER A 249 -3.79 -13.43 27.73
CA SER A 249 -2.56 -14.12 27.28
C SER A 249 -1.57 -13.19 26.56
N SER A 250 -1.66 -11.87 26.75
CA SER A 250 -0.81 -10.93 26.00
C SER A 250 0.63 -10.94 26.50
N SER A 251 1.56 -11.39 25.66
CA SER A 251 2.98 -11.17 25.87
C SER A 251 3.36 -9.72 25.54
N VAL A 252 4.38 -9.19 26.22
CA VAL A 252 4.90 -7.83 25.94
C VAL A 252 5.30 -7.69 24.47
N LEU A 253 5.93 -8.72 23.89
CA LEU A 253 6.31 -8.75 22.48
C LEU A 253 5.09 -8.74 21.55
N GLY A 254 4.01 -9.44 21.92
CA GLY A 254 2.75 -9.44 21.17
C GLY A 254 2.02 -8.10 21.17
N ILE A 255 2.43 -7.14 22.01
CA ILE A 255 1.94 -5.76 22.00
C ILE A 255 2.94 -4.83 21.31
N LEU A 256 4.23 -4.93 21.64
CA LEU A 256 5.26 -4.02 21.11
C LEU A 256 5.49 -4.20 19.62
N ILE A 257 5.52 -5.44 19.11
CA ILE A 257 5.79 -5.70 17.70
C ILE A 257 4.70 -5.09 16.81
N PRO A 258 3.40 -5.39 17.00
CA PRO A 258 2.36 -4.79 16.15
C PRO A 258 2.29 -3.27 16.28
N SER A 259 2.53 -2.73 17.48
CA SER A 259 2.56 -1.28 17.71
C SER A 259 3.69 -0.61 16.91
N SER A 260 4.90 -1.17 16.95
CA SER A 260 6.05 -0.68 16.18
C SER A 260 5.80 -0.78 14.68
N CYS A 261 5.20 -1.87 14.21
CA CYS A 261 4.78 -2.03 12.82
C CYS A 261 3.77 -0.96 12.39
N GLY A 262 2.85 -0.56 13.27
CA GLY A 262 1.87 0.51 12.97
C GLY A 262 2.53 1.88 12.82
N PHE A 263 3.54 2.17 13.64
CA PHE A 263 4.37 3.37 13.47
C PHE A 263 5.21 3.32 12.19
N MET A 264 5.83 2.17 11.88
CA MET A 264 6.60 1.99 10.64
C MET A 264 5.72 2.17 9.40
N GLN A 265 4.51 1.59 9.40
CA GLN A 265 3.52 1.73 8.33
C GLN A 265 3.12 3.18 8.10
N ALA A 266 3.04 3.97 9.18
CA ALA A 266 2.74 5.38 9.08
C ALA A 266 3.96 6.27 8.76
N LEU A 267 5.19 5.82 8.99
CA LEU A 267 6.43 6.49 8.55
C LEU A 267 6.69 6.29 7.05
N LEU A 268 6.25 5.16 6.52
CA LEU A 268 6.33 4.76 5.12
C LEU A 268 5.62 5.72 4.16
N THR A 269 4.52 6.35 4.58
CA THR A 269 3.66 7.16 3.69
C THR A 269 4.01 8.65 3.60
N PRO A 270 4.47 9.36 4.66
CA PRO A 270 4.92 10.74 4.58
C PRO A 270 6.33 10.89 3.98
N MET A 271 7.13 9.83 3.86
CA MET A 271 8.45 9.91 3.22
C MET A 271 8.38 10.17 1.69
N GLN A 272 7.22 9.98 1.06
CA GLN A 272 6.96 10.41 -0.32
C GLN A 272 6.65 11.92 -0.47
N LEU A 273 6.42 12.65 0.63
CA LEU A 273 6.02 14.07 0.63
C LEU A 273 7.18 15.05 0.80
N ALA A 274 8.39 14.59 1.10
CA ALA A 274 9.51 15.50 1.34
C ALA A 274 10.02 16.21 0.08
N PHE A 275 9.78 15.68 -1.13
CA PHE A 275 10.27 16.30 -2.38
C PHE A 275 9.38 16.02 -3.59
N ARG A 276 8.28 16.77 -3.67
CA ARG A 276 7.72 17.31 -4.92
C ARG A 276 7.44 18.79 -4.73
#